data_AF-A0A1D2R0D4-F1
#
_entry.id   AF-A0A1D2R0D4-F1
#
_cell.length_a   1.000
_cell.length_b   1.000
_cell.length_c   1.000
_cell.angle_alpha   90.00
_cell.angle_beta   90.00
_cell.angle_gamma   90.00
#
_symmetry.space_group_name_H-M   'P 1'
#
loop_
_entity.id
_entity.type
_entity.pdbx_description
1 polymer ?
#
loop_
_entity_poly.entity_id
_entity_poly.type
_entity_poly.pdbx_seq_one_letter_code
_entity_poly.pdbx_strand_id
1 'polypeptide(L)' 'MTSKNYEWYVKSDLSEYVGKWVVIADEKVVASGRDAKDVYRRAKEECPGKKLSIAKVPSGEMLILSNR' A
#
# COMPACT_ATOMS: atom_id res chain seq x y z
N MET A 1 -10.15 1.42 14.99
CA MET A 1 -8.82 2.05 14.85
C MET A 1 -8.27 1.74 13.48
N THR A 2 -8.35 2.70 12.56
CA THR A 2 -7.73 2.61 11.24
C THR A 2 -6.26 3.02 11.37
N SER A 3 -5.34 2.27 10.76
CA SER A 3 -3.90 2.64 10.83
C SER A 3 -3.61 3.86 9.95
N LYS A 4 -2.68 4.74 10.36
CA LYS A 4 -2.26 5.93 9.59
C LYS A 4 -1.92 5.59 8.12
N ASN A 5 -1.23 4.47 7.89
CA ASN A 5 -0.89 4.00 6.54
C ASN A 5 -2.12 3.67 5.67
N TYR A 6 -3.21 3.17 6.27
CA TYR A 6 -4.44 2.89 5.52
C TYR A 6 -5.17 4.20 5.19
N GLU A 7 -5.25 5.15 6.12
CA GLU A 7 -5.85 6.45 5.83
C GLU A 7 -5.09 7.19 4.72
N TRP A 8 -3.76 7.11 4.76
CA TRP A 8 -2.91 7.63 3.70
C TRP A 8 -3.16 6.91 2.37
N TYR A 9 -3.24 5.57 2.35
CA TYR A 9 -3.53 4.79 1.14
C TYR A 9 -4.83 5.25 0.46
N VAL A 10 -5.89 5.48 1.24
CA VAL A 10 -7.21 5.88 0.70
C VAL A 10 -7.20 7.31 0.15
N LYS A 11 -6.36 8.19 0.69
CA LYS A 11 -6.32 9.62 0.30
C LYS A 11 -5.26 9.95 -0.74
N SER A 12 -4.31 9.06 -0.98
CA SER A 12 -3.16 9.33 -1.85
C SER A 12 -3.43 8.94 -3.29
N ASP A 13 -2.84 9.69 -4.21
CA ASP A 13 -2.77 9.28 -5.61
C ASP A 13 -1.78 8.12 -5.75
N LEU A 14 -2.30 6.97 -6.19
CA LEU A 14 -1.54 5.74 -6.40
C LEU A 14 -1.66 5.25 -7.85
N SER A 15 -2.01 6.14 -8.79
CA SER A 15 -2.18 5.79 -10.20
C SER A 15 -0.95 5.13 -10.83
N GLU A 16 0.28 5.47 -10.39
CA GLU A 16 1.52 4.82 -10.86
C GLU A 16 1.67 3.35 -10.43
N TYR A 17 0.92 2.94 -9.40
CA TYR A 17 0.97 1.61 -8.81
C TYR A 17 -0.22 0.73 -9.20
N VAL A 18 -1.09 1.19 -10.10
CA VAL A 18 -2.24 0.43 -10.59
C VAL A 18 -1.82 -0.99 -10.98
N GLY A 19 -2.57 -1.98 -10.48
CA GLY A 19 -2.26 -3.38 -10.75
C GLY A 19 -1.06 -3.94 -9.98
N LYS A 20 -0.37 -3.17 -9.15
CA LYS A 20 0.72 -3.64 -8.27
C LYS A 20 0.26 -3.88 -6.83
N TRP A 21 1.07 -4.63 -6.09
CA TRP A 21 1.14 -4.62 -4.64
C TRP A 21 2.06 -3.48 -4.22
N VAL A 22 1.69 -2.77 -3.16
CA VAL A 22 2.50 -1.72 -2.53
C VAL A 22 2.69 -2.03 -1.06
N VAL A 23 3.85 -1.67 -0.52
CA VAL A 23 4.09 -1.63 0.92
C VAL A 23 4.24 -0.18 1.34
N ILE A 24 3.52 0.19 2.39
CA ILE A 24 3.45 1.54 2.93
C ILE A 24 4.08 1.53 4.32
N ALA A 25 4.96 2.48 4.56
CA ALA A 25 5.57 2.73 5.87
C ALA A 25 5.73 4.23 6.04
N ASP A 26 5.40 4.76 7.21
CA ASP A 26 5.42 6.20 7.49
C ASP A 26 4.71 7.02 6.40
N GLU A 27 3.51 6.57 6.00
CA GLU A 27 2.67 7.32 5.05
C GLU A 27 3.35 7.57 3.70
N LYS A 28 4.13 6.59 3.22
CA LYS A 28 4.70 6.57 1.87
C LYS A 28 4.83 5.15 1.33
N VAL A 29 4.76 4.98 0.01
CA VAL A 29 5.13 3.71 -0.64
C VAL A 29 6.64 3.52 -0.53
N VAL A 30 7.06 2.41 0.06
CA VAL A 30 8.48 2.03 0.19
C VAL A 30 8.88 0.89 -0.74
N ALA A 31 7.91 0.10 -1.21
CA ALA A 31 8.16 -0.93 -2.23
C ALA A 31 6.89 -1.17 -3.06
N SER A 32 7.05 -1.57 -4.32
CA SER A 32 5.94 -2.01 -5.17
C SER A 32 6.34 -3.13 -6.14
N GLY A 33 5.35 -3.90 -6.62
CA GLY A 33 5.60 -4.99 -7.56
C GLY A 33 4.40 -5.89 -7.81
N ARG A 34 4.58 -6.97 -8.57
CA ARG A 34 3.49 -7.89 -8.96
C ARG A 34 3.29 -9.06 -7.98
N ASP A 35 4.29 -9.38 -7.17
CA ASP A 35 4.24 -10.45 -6.18
C ASP A 35 4.22 -9.87 -4.75
N ALA A 36 3.19 -10.22 -3.97
CA ALA A 36 2.99 -9.68 -2.63
C ALA A 36 4.14 -10.06 -1.67
N LYS A 37 4.64 -11.31 -1.77
CA LYS A 37 5.64 -11.85 -0.86
C LYS A 37 6.99 -11.19 -1.13
N ASP A 38 7.37 -11.07 -2.40
CA ASP A 38 8.62 -10.44 -2.79
C ASP A 38 8.65 -8.96 -2.42
N VAL A 39 7.55 -8.24 -2.65
CA VAL A 39 7.44 -6.81 -2.31
C VAL A 39 7.53 -6.61 -0.80
N TYR A 40 6.84 -7.44 -0.01
CA TYR A 40 6.91 -7.36 1.45
C TYR A 40 8.29 -7.70 1.99
N ARG A 41 8.93 -8.73 1.44
CA ARG A 41 10.28 -9.13 1.83
C ARG A 41 11.28 -7.99 1.60
N ARG A 42 11.26 -7.38 0.41
CA ARG A 42 12.12 -6.22 0.07
C ARG A 42 11.89 -5.06 1.03
N ALA A 43 10.63 -4.70 1.26
CA ALA A 43 10.31 -3.62 2.19
C ALA A 43 10.78 -3.90 3.62
N LYS A 44 10.72 -5.16 4.08
CA LYS A 44 11.22 -5.57 5.40
C LYS A 44 12.75 -5.47 5.51
N GLU A 45 13.46 -5.80 4.44
CA GLU A 45 14.92 -5.68 4.34
C GLU A 45 15.35 -4.21 4.31
N GLU A 46 14.64 -3.35 3.58
CA GLU A 46 14.97 -1.92 3.42
C GLU A 46 14.51 -1.03 4.59
N CYS A 47 13.46 -1.44 5.31
CA CYS A 47 12.85 -0.68 6.41
C CYS A 47 12.76 -1.51 7.70
N PRO A 48 13.89 -1.94 8.29
CA PRO A 48 13.87 -2.73 9.53
C PRO A 48 13.22 -1.95 10.68
N GLY A 49 12.36 -2.61 11.45
CA GLY A 49 11.71 -2.03 12.63
C GLY A 49 10.53 -1.08 12.36
N LYS A 50 10.22 -0.78 11.10
CA LYS A 50 9.07 0.05 10.74
C LYS A 50 7.77 -0.75 10.69
N LYS A 51 6.65 -0.08 10.98
CA LYS A 51 5.32 -0.66 10.81
C LYS A 51 4.92 -0.65 9.34
N LEU A 52 5.05 -1.81 8.71
CA LEU A 52 4.72 -2.01 7.29
C LEU A 52 3.23 -2.33 7.13
N SER A 53 2.64 -1.85 6.03
CA SER A 53 1.28 -2.19 5.61
C SER A 53 1.30 -2.56 4.14
N ILE A 54 0.80 -3.75 3.79
CA ILE A 54 0.72 -4.20 2.40
C ILE A 54 -0.69 -4.00 1.85
N ALA A 55 -0.81 -3.47 0.64
CA ALA A 55 -2.09 -3.26 -0.03
C ALA A 55 -1.97 -3.57 -1.53
N LYS A 56 -3.06 -4.04 -2.13
CA LYS A 56 -3.17 -4.22 -3.57
C LYS A 56 -3.83 -2.99 -4.17
N VAL A 57 -3.13 -2.31 -5.07
CA VAL A 57 -3.74 -1.22 -5.84
C VAL A 57 -4.63 -1.85 -6.92
N PRO A 58 -5.92 -1.50 -6.97
CA PRO A 58 -6.85 -2.03 -7.97
C PRO A 58 -6.38 -1.68 -9.38
N SER A 59 -6.66 -2.58 -10.32
CA SER A 59 -6.62 -2.31 -11.75
C SER A 59 -8.06 -2.33 -12.27
N GLY A 60 -8.74 -1.19 -12.17
CA GLY A 60 -10.14 -1.01 -12.57
C GLY A 60 -10.83 0.09 -11.77
N GLU A 61 -12.07 0.42 -12.12
CA GLU A 61 -12.91 1.33 -11.34
C GLU A 61 -13.22 0.69 -9.98
N MET A 62 -12.47 1.07 -8.94
CA MET A 62 -12.75 0.65 -7.57
C MET A 62 -13.88 1.54 -7.04
N LEU A 63 -15.11 1.02 -7.05
CA LEU A 63 -16.24 1.62 -6.32
C LEU A 63 -15.98 1.50 -4.81
N ILE A 64 -15.48 2.55 -4.19
CA ILE A 64 -15.42 2.65 -2.72
C ILE A 64 -16.78 3.19 -2.25
N LEU A 65 -17.67 2.29 -1.82
CA LEU A 65 -18.93 2.67 -1.18
C LEU A 65 -18.63 3.11 0.26
N SER A 66 -18.56 4.43 0.49
CA SER A 66 -18.46 5.00 1.83
C SER A 66 -19.87 5.32 2.34
N ASN A 67 -20.43 4.47 3.20
CA ASN A 67 -21.68 4.77 3.89
C ASN A 67 -21.35 5.63 5.12
N ARG A 68 -21.80 6.89 5.12
CA ARG A 68 -21.74 7.76 6.30
C ARG A 68 -22.82 7.42 7.31
#